data_AF-A0A7V2WRM6-F1
#
_entry.id   AF-A0A7V2WRM6-F1
#
_cell.length_a   1.000
_cell.length_b   1.000
_cell.length_c   1.000
_cell.angle_alpha   90.00
_cell.angle_beta   90.00
_cell.angle_gamma   90.00
#
_symmetry.space_group_name_H-M   'P 1'
#
loop_
_entity.id
_entity.type
_entity.pdbx_description
1 polymer ?
#
loop_
_entity_poly.entity_id
_entity_poly.type
_entity_poly.pdbx_seq_one_letter_code
_entity_poly.pdbx_strand_id
1 'polypeptide(L)'
;MLHSNFQIRCLILLLSLVFSNCWAQNTALKIDNFWIQAAPPNAKSMAAYATVENVSDEIITLLDAYSPAFEMTMIHKTVIIDGIAKMVHQEENKLKPHAKLQFKPGGYHIMLMQPLFKINQGD
;
A
#
# COMPACT_ATOMS: atom_id res chain seq x y z
N MET A 1 27.56 -51.09 -20.10
CA MET A 1 27.76 -50.18 -18.94
C MET A 1 27.65 -48.68 -19.28
N LEU A 2 28.02 -48.21 -20.48
CA LEU A 2 27.94 -46.79 -20.86
C LEU A 2 26.51 -46.20 -20.99
N HIS A 3 25.52 -47.01 -21.39
CA HIS A 3 24.13 -46.55 -21.59
C HIS A 3 23.35 -46.29 -20.28
N SER A 4 23.67 -46.98 -19.18
CA SER A 4 23.00 -46.81 -17.87
C SER A 4 23.38 -45.49 -17.20
N ASN A 5 24.65 -45.09 -17.33
CA ASN A 5 25.17 -43.83 -16.81
C ASN A 5 24.61 -42.60 -17.55
N PHE A 6 24.17 -42.77 -18.80
CA PHE A 6 23.56 -41.71 -19.59
C PHE A 6 22.12 -41.42 -19.12
N GLN A 7 21.33 -42.46 -18.86
CA GLN A 7 19.96 -42.34 -18.35
C GLN A 7 19.91 -41.71 -16.95
N ILE A 8 20.83 -42.09 -16.05
CA ILE A 8 20.92 -41.54 -14.69
C ILE A 8 21.35 -40.07 -14.70
N ARG A 9 22.24 -39.65 -15.63
CA ARG A 9 22.66 -38.25 -15.79
C ARG A 9 21.54 -37.37 -16.35
N CYS A 10 20.72 -37.88 -17.27
CA CYS A 10 19.55 -37.16 -17.77
C CYS A 10 18.48 -36.97 -16.68
N LEU A 11 18.27 -37.95 -15.81
CA LEU A 11 17.27 -37.87 -14.73
C LEU A 11 17.69 -36.87 -13.63
N ILE A 12 18.99 -36.78 -13.31
CA ILE A 12 19.52 -35.80 -12.34
C ILE A 12 19.47 -34.36 -12.90
N LEU A 13 19.68 -34.18 -14.21
CA LEU A 13 19.61 -32.86 -14.85
C LEU A 13 18.17 -32.32 -14.96
N LEU A 14 17.17 -33.20 -15.09
CA LEU A 14 15.76 -32.80 -15.12
C LEU A 14 15.20 -32.43 -13.74
N LEU A 15 15.77 -32.99 -12.66
CA LEU A 15 15.28 -32.75 -11.29
C LEU A 15 15.76 -31.41 -10.70
N SER A 16 16.85 -30.82 -11.22
CA SER A 16 17.35 -29.52 -10.77
C SER A 16 16.62 -28.32 -11.38
N LEU A 17 15.88 -28.51 -12.49
CA LEU A 17 15.12 -27.43 -13.14
C LEU A 17 13.82 -27.04 -12.42
N VAL A 18 13.37 -27.81 -11.41
CA VAL A 18 12.06 -27.61 -10.77
C VAL A 18 12.12 -26.66 -9.55
N PHE A 19 13.31 -26.25 -9.10
CA PHE A 19 13.50 -25.63 -7.78
C PHE A 19 13.69 -24.11 -7.73
N SER A 20 13.49 -23.33 -8.80
CA SER A 20 13.77 -21.88 -8.73
C SER A 20 12.77 -21.02 -9.48
N ASN A 21 11.54 -21.01 -8.98
CA ASN A 21 10.57 -19.96 -9.27
C ASN A 21 9.99 -19.44 -7.95
N CYS A 22 10.84 -18.87 -7.08
CA CYS A 22 10.36 -18.01 -6.02
C CYS A 22 10.09 -16.64 -6.65
N TRP A 23 8.86 -16.44 -7.14
CA TRP A 23 8.41 -15.13 -7.62
C TRP A 23 8.23 -14.26 -6.38
N ALA A 24 9.27 -13.52 -6.00
CA ALA A 24 9.10 -12.38 -5.13
C ALA A 24 8.21 -11.39 -5.89
N GLN A 25 6.98 -11.19 -5.44
CA GLN A 25 6.17 -10.07 -5.92
C GLN A 25 6.91 -8.79 -5.52
N ASN A 26 7.60 -8.18 -6.48
CA ASN A 26 8.18 -6.87 -6.29
C ASN A 26 7.03 -5.86 -6.30
N THR A 27 6.46 -5.58 -5.13
CA THR A 27 5.45 -4.54 -4.99
C THR A 27 6.14 -3.20 -5.26
N ALA A 28 5.71 -2.52 -6.31
CA ALA A 28 6.27 -1.23 -6.72
C ALA A 28 6.09 -0.11 -5.68
N LEU A 29 5.22 -0.33 -4.69
CA LEU A 29 5.00 0.54 -3.53
C LEU A 29 5.43 -0.13 -2.23
N LYS A 30 6.20 0.59 -1.42
CA LYS A 30 6.48 0.25 -0.03
C LYS A 30 5.65 1.15 0.88
N ILE A 31 4.98 0.56 1.87
CA ILE A 31 4.14 1.29 2.84
C ILE A 31 4.72 1.06 4.23
N ASP A 32 5.05 2.14 4.92
CA ASP A 32 5.63 2.13 6.27
C ASP A 32 4.80 3.01 7.23
N ASN A 33 4.89 2.72 8.54
CA ASN A 33 4.29 3.52 9.61
C ASN A 33 2.79 3.78 9.42
N PHE A 34 2.03 2.75 9.01
CA PHE A 34 0.58 2.87 8.88
C PHE A 34 -0.08 2.94 10.27
N TRP A 35 -0.97 3.91 10.47
CA TRP A 35 -1.82 3.99 11.66
C TRP A 35 -3.09 4.78 11.38
N ILE A 36 -4.13 4.50 12.17
CA ILE A 36 -5.41 5.22 12.13
C ILE A 36 -5.52 6.09 13.37
N GLN A 37 -5.95 7.33 13.19
CA GLN A 37 -6.21 8.24 14.31
C GLN A 37 -7.39 7.73 15.14
N ALA A 38 -7.17 7.60 16.44
CA ALA A 38 -8.24 7.30 17.38
C ALA A 38 -9.35 8.35 17.26
N ALA A 39 -10.59 7.87 17.20
CA ALA A 39 -11.78 8.70 17.08
C ALA A 39 -12.78 8.36 18.20
N PRO A 40 -13.67 9.30 18.59
CA PRO A 40 -14.69 9.03 19.58
C PRO A 40 -15.59 7.85 19.19
N PRO A 41 -16.22 7.17 20.18
CA PRO A 41 -17.26 6.18 19.91
C PRO A 41 -18.34 6.80 19.01
N ASN A 42 -18.69 6.12 17.91
CA ASN A 42 -19.66 6.55 16.89
C ASN A 42 -19.17 7.62 15.90
N ALA A 43 -17.86 7.87 15.80
CA ALA A 43 -17.34 8.71 14.73
C ALA A 43 -17.71 8.16 13.34
N LYS A 44 -18.29 9.01 12.49
CA LYS A 44 -18.67 8.65 11.11
C LYS A 44 -17.51 8.73 10.12
N SER A 45 -16.36 9.24 10.56
CA SER A 45 -15.17 9.40 9.76
C SER A 45 -13.92 9.29 10.63
N MET A 46 -12.88 8.66 10.10
CA MET A 46 -11.56 8.55 10.71
C MET A 46 -10.49 8.98 9.69
N ALA A 47 -9.29 9.27 10.16
CA ALA A 47 -8.15 9.60 9.30
C ALA A 47 -7.04 8.56 9.50
N ALA A 48 -6.51 8.05 8.39
CA ALA A 48 -5.35 7.19 8.38
C ALA A 48 -4.13 7.87 7.78
N TYR A 49 -2.98 7.46 8.27
CA TYR A 49 -1.67 8.02 7.99
C TYR A 49 -0.68 6.90 7.73
N ALA A 50 0.29 7.17 6.86
CA ALA A 50 1.28 6.22 6.39
C ALA A 50 2.38 6.98 5.63
N THR A 51 3.49 6.31 5.36
CA THR A 51 4.45 6.73 4.34
C THR A 51 4.37 5.76 3.18
N VAL A 52 4.08 6.28 1.99
CA VAL A 52 4.07 5.50 0.75
C VAL A 52 5.29 5.87 -0.07
N GLU A 53 6.11 4.90 -0.41
CA GLU A 53 7.32 5.03 -1.23
C GLU A 53 7.14 4.26 -2.53
N ASN A 54 7.38 4.93 -3.66
CA ASN A 54 7.54 4.23 -4.93
C ASN A 54 8.96 3.66 -4.99
N VAL A 55 9.12 2.34 -4.93
CA VAL A 55 10.43 1.66 -4.99
C VAL A 55 10.80 1.19 -6.40
N SER A 56 9.97 1.53 -7.40
CA SER A 56 10.20 1.19 -8.80
C SER A 56 10.86 2.33 -9.58
N ASP A 57 11.27 2.02 -10.81
CA ASP A 57 11.87 2.99 -11.75
C ASP A 57 10.82 3.71 -12.63
N GLU A 58 9.52 3.44 -12.42
CA GLU A 58 8.41 4.00 -13.18
C GLU A 58 7.62 5.03 -12.37
N ILE A 59 6.88 5.91 -13.03
CA ILE A 59 5.92 6.80 -12.34
C ILE A 59 4.70 5.98 -11.91
N ILE A 60 4.31 6.09 -10.64
CA ILE A 60 3.09 5.47 -10.11
C ILE A 60 2.07 6.55 -9.80
N THR A 61 0.82 6.35 -10.23
CA THR A 61 -0.29 7.22 -9.86
C THR A 61 -1.11 6.56 -8.74
N LEU A 62 -1.13 7.17 -7.56
CA LEU A 62 -2.04 6.81 -6.48
C LEU A 62 -3.41 7.42 -6.75
N LEU A 63 -4.41 6.56 -6.99
CA LEU A 63 -5.78 6.96 -7.27
C LEU A 63 -6.65 6.92 -6.01
N ASP A 64 -6.56 5.83 -5.26
CA ASP A 64 -7.39 5.62 -4.06
C ASP A 64 -6.71 4.69 -3.06
N ALA A 65 -7.30 4.58 -1.87
CA ALA A 65 -7.09 3.49 -0.93
C ALA A 65 -8.29 2.54 -0.96
N TYR A 66 -8.23 1.45 -0.20
CA TYR A 66 -9.37 0.58 0.04
C TYR A 66 -9.29 0.01 1.44
N SER A 67 -10.44 -0.17 2.09
CA SER A 67 -10.51 -0.88 3.36
C SER A 67 -11.82 -1.67 3.46
N PRO A 68 -11.77 -2.95 3.86
CA PRO A 68 -12.98 -3.73 4.11
C PRO A 68 -13.70 -3.33 5.42
N ALA A 69 -13.11 -2.43 6.22
CA ALA A 69 -13.69 -1.97 7.48
C ALA A 69 -14.53 -0.69 7.35
N PHE A 70 -14.50 -0.04 6.19
CA PHE A 70 -15.15 1.25 5.93
C PHE A 70 -15.88 1.18 4.59
N GLU A 71 -17.03 1.85 4.49
CA GLU A 71 -17.80 1.90 3.23
C GLU A 71 -17.05 2.65 2.12
N MET A 72 -16.24 3.63 2.48
CA MET A 72 -15.58 4.50 1.51
C MET A 72 -14.26 5.04 2.05
N THR A 73 -13.29 5.15 1.14
CA THR A 73 -12.00 5.81 1.39
C THR A 73 -11.80 6.95 0.41
N MET A 74 -11.06 7.99 0.83
CA MET A 74 -10.72 9.12 -0.03
C MET A 74 -9.34 9.67 0.34
N ILE A 75 -8.53 10.05 -0.65
CA ILE A 75 -7.25 10.73 -0.39
C ILE A 75 -7.50 12.25 -0.35
N HIS A 76 -7.18 12.88 0.77
CA HIS A 76 -7.34 14.31 0.96
C HIS A 76 -6.00 14.98 1.27
N LYS A 77 -5.87 16.26 0.91
CA LYS A 77 -4.79 17.15 1.33
C LYS A 77 -5.34 18.32 2.13
N THR A 78 -4.79 18.54 3.31
CA THR A 78 -5.08 19.76 4.07
C THR A 78 -4.29 20.93 3.48
N VAL A 79 -4.98 22.03 3.17
CA VAL A 79 -4.40 23.29 2.71
C VAL A 79 -4.95 24.44 3.54
N ILE A 80 -4.15 25.47 3.74
CA ILE A 80 -4.60 26.71 4.40
C ILE A 80 -4.92 27.71 3.30
N ILE A 81 -6.17 28.14 3.24
CA ILE A 81 -6.65 29.16 2.31
C ILE A 81 -7.29 30.26 3.17
N ASP A 82 -6.75 31.47 3.10
CA ASP A 82 -7.19 32.64 3.87
C ASP A 82 -7.22 32.39 5.39
N GLY A 83 -6.20 31.67 5.90
CA GLY A 83 -6.11 31.30 7.32
C GLY A 83 -7.02 30.14 7.75
N ILE A 84 -7.84 29.61 6.84
CA ILE A 84 -8.79 28.52 7.11
C ILE A 84 -8.22 27.21 6.56
N ALA A 85 -8.13 26.20 7.41
CA ALA A 85 -7.77 24.84 6.98
C ALA A 85 -8.94 24.23 6.17
N LYS A 86 -8.65 23.79 4.95
CA LYS A 86 -9.58 23.07 4.06
C LYS A 86 -8.99 21.72 3.69
N MET A 87 -9.82 20.69 3.72
CA MET A 87 -9.47 19.36 3.21
C MET A 87 -9.92 19.27 1.75
N VAL A 88 -8.96 19.10 0.83
CA VAL A 88 -9.21 19.05 -0.60
C VAL A 88 -9.03 17.61 -1.08
N HIS A 89 -10.06 17.06 -1.71
CA HIS A 89 -9.99 15.72 -2.31
C HIS A 89 -8.92 15.67 -3.40
N GLN A 90 -8.23 14.54 -3.52
CA GLN A 90 -7.16 14.31 -4.48
C GLN A 90 -7.53 13.09 -5.31
N GLU A 91 -7.97 13.32 -6.54
CA GLU A 91 -8.35 12.25 -7.49
C GLU A 91 -7.16 11.42 -7.95
N GLU A 92 -6.00 12.06 -8.10
CA GLU A 92 -4.75 11.39 -8.43
C GLU A 92 -3.55 12.04 -7.72
N ASN A 93 -2.58 11.21 -7.34
CA ASN A 93 -1.30 11.64 -6.77
C ASN A 93 -0.16 10.89 -7.47
N LYS A 94 0.60 11.60 -8.32
CA LYS A 94 1.73 11.01 -9.06
C LYS A 94 2.98 10.97 -8.19
N LEU A 95 3.52 9.78 -8.00
CA LEU A 95 4.80 9.52 -7.35
C LEU A 95 5.83 9.17 -8.42
N LYS A 96 6.86 10.02 -8.51
CA LYS A 96 8.04 9.73 -9.33
C LYS A 96 8.77 8.48 -8.81
N PRO A 97 9.65 7.86 -9.62
CA PRO A 97 10.54 6.80 -9.16
C PRO A 97 11.25 7.20 -7.86
N HIS A 98 11.33 6.27 -6.90
CA HIS A 98 12.02 6.45 -5.61
C HIS A 98 11.47 7.59 -4.73
N ALA A 99 10.31 8.16 -5.06
CA ALA A 99 9.69 9.26 -4.33
C ALA A 99 8.80 8.76 -3.19
N LYS A 100 8.66 9.61 -2.17
CA LYS A 100 7.82 9.37 -0.98
C LYS A 100 6.66 10.35 -0.90
N LEU A 101 5.47 9.82 -0.63
CA LEU A 101 4.30 10.59 -0.21
C LEU A 101 4.00 10.28 1.25
N GLN A 102 4.03 11.32 2.09
CA GLN A 102 3.77 11.19 3.52
C GLN A 102 2.34 11.65 3.84
N PHE A 103 1.53 10.71 4.32
CA PHE A 103 0.23 10.99 4.91
C PHE A 103 0.45 11.28 6.39
N LYS A 104 0.15 12.51 6.84
CA LYS A 104 0.36 12.99 8.21
C LYS A 104 -0.68 14.05 8.60
N PRO A 105 -0.91 14.26 9.92
CA PRO A 105 -1.78 15.32 10.40
C PRO A 105 -1.42 16.69 9.79
N GLY A 106 -2.43 17.43 9.34
CA GLY A 106 -2.25 18.74 8.68
C GLY A 106 -1.68 18.68 7.25
N GLY A 107 -1.47 17.49 6.69
CA GLY A 107 -1.03 17.29 5.31
C GLY A 107 -1.95 16.36 4.54
N TYR A 108 -1.36 15.44 3.77
CA TYR A 108 -2.09 14.35 3.14
C TYR A 108 -2.64 13.39 4.19
N HIS A 109 -3.83 12.85 3.97
CA HIS A 109 -4.45 11.85 4.83
C HIS A 109 -5.44 11.01 4.02
N ILE A 110 -5.63 9.77 4.45
CA ILE A 110 -6.66 8.90 3.91
C ILE A 110 -7.88 9.06 4.81
N MET A 111 -8.94 9.68 4.30
CA MET A 111 -10.23 9.72 4.97
C MET A 111 -10.90 8.37 4.86
N LEU A 112 -11.31 7.81 6.00
CA LEU A 112 -12.03 6.56 6.13
C LEU A 112 -13.44 6.89 6.59
N MET A 113 -14.44 6.63 5.75
CA MET A 113 -15.83 7.06 5.96
C MET A 113 -16.72 5.88 6.30
N GLN A 114 -17.66 6.09 7.22
CA GLN A 114 -18.68 5.12 7.65
C GLN A 114 -18.05 3.76 8.03
N PRO A 115 -17.45 3.65 9.23
CA PRO A 115 -16.97 2.36 9.71
C PRO A 115 -18.12 1.34 9.78
N LEU A 116 -17.89 0.17 9.21
CA LEU A 116 -18.87 -0.93 9.14
C LEU A 116 -19.06 -1.63 10.48
N PHE A 117 -18.03 -1.57 11.33
CA PHE A 117 -18.04 -2.09 12.69
C PHE A 117 -17.21 -1.16 13.58
N LYS A 118 -17.34 -1.34 14.90
CA LYS A 118 -16.63 -0.52 15.87
C LYS A 118 -15.12 -0.75 15.75
N ILE A 119 -14.37 0.32 15.48
CA ILE A 119 -12.90 0.33 15.49
C ILE A 119 -12.43 0.85 16.85
N ASN A 120 -11.62 0.07 17.56
CA ASN A 120 -11.04 0.41 18.85
C ASN A 120 -9.55 0.74 18.69
N GLN A 121 -9.00 1.40 19.69
CA GLN A 121 -7.56 1.63 19.75
C GLN A 121 -6.83 0.29 19.88
N GLY A 122 -5.88 0.02 18.97
CA GLY A 122 -5.06 -1.19 18.97
C GLY A 122 -5.57 -2.31 18.06
N ASP A 123 -6.71 -2.11 17.41
CA ASP A 123 -7.19 -2.97 16.31
C ASP A 123 -6.31 -2.86 15.05
#